data_AF-A0A1L9VX43-F1
#
_entry.id   AF-A0A1L9VX43-F1
#
_cell.length_a   1.000
_cell.length_b   1.000
_cell.length_c   1.000
_cell.angle_alpha   90.00
_cell.angle_beta   90.00
_cell.angle_gamma   90.00
#
_symmetry.space_group_name_H-M   'P 1'
#
loop_
_entity.id
_entity.type
_entity.pdbx_description
1 polymer ?
#
loop_
_entity_poly.entity_id
_entity_poly.type
_entity_poly.pdbx_seq_one_letter_code
_entity_poly.pdbx_strand_id
1 'polypeptide(L)'
;MASLPSTVQLDACTLCTSQAHPRQQCPHKRLAQSPPEGLLHNGPFYRIYDDLSQSRYSRENGFLCRDENIYWLRPELRFPRDLVKKHLDWTNREPTSYISISGSLEKALGECERRLASPVLGRFVSRGQVRVSVVEGLEKLRREGVFLTSLVELRRTGVLGHYDDYAYGDEWLVLDHIPASCVLADGTAEQFIGNYRRA
;
A
#
# COMPACT_ATOMS: atom_id res chain seq x y z
N MET A 1 25.59 12.53 -47.88
CA MET A 1 26.15 12.59 -46.51
C MET A 1 25.50 13.77 -45.82
N ALA A 2 24.49 13.52 -45.01
CA ALA A 2 23.68 14.53 -44.35
C ALA A 2 24.01 14.56 -42.86
N SER A 3 24.40 15.72 -42.37
CA SER A 3 24.73 16.04 -40.98
C SER A 3 23.45 16.09 -40.15
N LEU A 4 23.43 15.34 -39.04
CA LEU A 4 22.36 15.38 -38.02
C LEU A 4 22.47 16.67 -37.19
N PRO A 5 21.36 17.34 -36.85
CA PRO A 5 21.39 18.40 -35.86
C PRO A 5 21.35 17.82 -34.43
N SER A 6 22.13 18.48 -33.60
CA SER A 6 22.44 18.20 -32.20
C SER A 6 21.23 18.34 -31.28
N THR A 7 21.15 17.41 -30.33
CA THR A 7 20.64 17.50 -28.95
C THR A 7 19.80 18.73 -28.58
N VAL A 8 18.50 18.55 -28.40
CA VAL A 8 17.64 19.48 -27.65
C VAL A 8 17.79 19.16 -26.16
N GLN A 9 18.51 20.00 -25.41
CA GLN A 9 18.43 20.06 -23.95
C GLN A 9 17.07 20.65 -23.57
N LEU A 10 16.25 19.86 -22.86
CA LEU A 10 15.08 20.38 -22.16
C LEU A 10 15.53 20.91 -20.80
N ASP A 11 15.76 22.22 -20.74
CA ASP A 11 16.02 22.92 -19.50
C ASP A 11 14.75 23.03 -18.66
N ALA A 12 14.94 22.81 -17.37
CA ALA A 12 13.92 22.87 -16.34
C ALA A 12 13.44 24.32 -16.10
N CYS A 13 12.11 24.47 -16.02
CA CYS A 13 11.41 25.43 -15.16
C CYS A 13 11.78 26.92 -15.33
N THR A 14 11.29 27.54 -16.41
CA THR A 14 11.35 29.00 -16.65
C THR A 14 10.23 29.77 -15.95
N LEU A 15 10.01 29.56 -14.64
CA LEU A 15 9.10 30.40 -13.85
C LEU A 15 9.63 30.56 -12.41
N CYS A 16 10.71 31.32 -12.25
CA CYS A 16 11.06 31.92 -10.96
C CYS A 16 12.05 33.08 -11.14
N THR A 17 11.57 34.16 -11.75
CA THR A 17 12.28 35.45 -11.75
C THR A 17 11.41 36.50 -11.06
N SER A 18 11.52 36.60 -9.74
CA SER A 18 11.53 37.91 -9.05
C SER A 18 11.88 37.75 -7.57
N GLN A 19 13.00 38.37 -7.21
CA GLN A 19 13.40 38.82 -5.88
C GLN A 19 13.91 37.77 -4.88
N ALA A 20 15.20 37.90 -4.62
CA ALA A 20 16.00 37.10 -3.72
C ALA A 20 15.71 37.41 -2.24
N HIS A 21 15.39 36.37 -1.47
CA HIS A 21 15.73 36.28 -0.05
C HIS A 21 16.68 35.09 0.13
N PRO A 22 17.95 35.30 0.54
CA PRO A 22 18.89 34.22 0.74
C PRO A 22 18.69 33.61 2.13
N ARG A 23 17.59 32.86 2.34
CA ARG A 23 17.40 31.93 3.49
C ARG A 23 16.12 31.09 3.50
N GLN A 24 15.42 30.91 2.38
CA GLN A 24 14.32 29.94 2.33
C GLN A 24 14.67 28.81 1.36
N GLN A 25 15.27 27.75 1.91
CA GLN A 25 15.25 26.46 1.27
C GLN A 25 13.79 26.08 1.06
N CYS A 26 13.40 25.81 -0.20
CA CYS A 26 12.07 25.33 -0.54
C CYS A 26 11.77 24.06 0.30
N PRO A 27 10.73 24.06 1.16
CA PRO A 27 10.49 22.98 2.13
C PRO A 27 10.10 21.66 1.46
N HIS A 28 9.74 21.67 0.18
CA HIS A 28 9.33 20.47 -0.57
C HIS A 28 10.50 19.59 -1.06
N LYS A 29 11.76 20.01 -0.93
CA LYS A 29 12.91 19.20 -1.36
C LYS A 29 13.49 18.27 -0.29
N ARG A 30 12.88 18.18 0.91
CA ARG A 30 13.48 17.47 2.06
C ARG A 30 12.66 16.30 2.63
N LEU A 31 11.71 15.75 1.88
CA LEU A 31 10.85 14.63 2.34
C LEU A 31 10.85 13.40 1.44
N ALA A 32 11.93 13.19 0.69
CA ALA A 32 12.33 11.85 0.25
C ALA A 32 13.52 11.41 1.11
N GLN A 33 13.35 11.36 2.43
CA GLN A 33 14.32 10.66 3.26
C GLN A 33 14.11 9.17 3.04
N SER A 34 15.11 8.52 2.47
CA SER A 34 15.17 7.06 2.33
C SER A 34 14.80 6.41 3.67
N PRO A 35 14.00 5.35 3.68
CA PRO A 35 13.68 4.66 4.92
C PRO A 35 14.98 4.22 5.61
N PRO A 36 15.04 4.23 6.95
CA PRO A 36 16.20 3.73 7.68
C PRO A 36 16.52 2.30 7.21
N GLU A 37 17.81 2.00 7.03
CA GLU A 37 18.42 0.85 6.33
C GLU A 37 18.03 -0.57 6.85
N GLY A 38 16.99 -0.73 7.67
CA GLY A 38 16.60 -2.01 8.29
C GLY A 38 15.25 -2.59 7.87
N LEU A 39 14.47 -1.93 6.99
CA LEU A 39 13.16 -2.40 6.53
C LEU A 39 13.06 -2.40 5.00
N LEU A 40 14.12 -2.83 4.32
CA LEU A 40 14.10 -2.99 2.87
C LEU A 40 13.31 -4.25 2.52
N HIS A 41 11.99 -4.09 2.41
CA HIS A 41 11.14 -5.09 1.80
C HIS A 41 11.39 -5.09 0.29
N ASN A 42 12.24 -6.01 -0.17
CA ASN A 42 12.63 -6.12 -1.58
C ASN A 42 11.75 -7.10 -2.38
N GLY A 43 10.82 -7.79 -1.71
CA GLY A 43 9.91 -8.75 -2.34
C GLY A 43 8.59 -8.13 -2.79
N PRO A 44 7.73 -8.93 -3.44
CA PRO A 44 6.34 -8.54 -3.67
C PRO A 44 5.58 -8.44 -2.34
N PHE A 45 4.45 -7.75 -2.38
CA PHE A 45 3.47 -7.77 -1.31
C PHE A 45 2.27 -8.66 -1.68
N TYR A 46 1.46 -8.99 -0.68
CA TYR A 46 0.29 -9.85 -0.84
C TYR A 46 -0.95 -9.16 -0.28
N ARG A 47 -1.96 -8.95 -1.12
CA ARG A 47 -3.27 -8.44 -0.71
C ARG A 47 -4.25 -9.61 -0.60
N ILE A 48 -4.67 -9.92 0.61
CA ILE A 48 -5.74 -10.90 0.88
C ILE A 48 -7.04 -10.12 0.99
N TYR A 49 -8.05 -10.52 0.23
CA TYR A 49 -9.34 -9.85 0.22
C TYR A 49 -10.48 -10.82 -0.09
N ASP A 50 -11.69 -10.40 0.24
CA ASP A 50 -12.92 -11.16 0.07
C ASP A 50 -14.11 -10.20 -0.14
N ASP A 51 -15.33 -10.74 -0.15
CA ASP A 51 -16.51 -9.92 -0.37
C ASP A 51 -16.81 -8.91 0.74
N LEU A 52 -16.24 -9.09 1.94
CA LEU A 52 -16.34 -8.17 3.08
C LEU A 52 -15.24 -7.10 3.06
N SER A 53 -14.24 -7.25 2.19
CA SER A 53 -13.15 -6.29 2.06
C SER A 53 -13.65 -5.02 1.37
N GLN A 54 -13.29 -3.87 1.94
CA GLN A 54 -13.74 -2.57 1.44
C GLN A 54 -13.09 -2.18 0.11
N SER A 55 -11.89 -2.69 -0.17
CA SER A 55 -11.21 -2.54 -1.45
C SER A 55 -11.22 -3.87 -2.21
N ARG A 56 -11.64 -3.82 -3.48
CA ARG A 56 -11.65 -4.96 -4.40
C ARG A 56 -10.77 -4.67 -5.60
N TYR A 57 -10.14 -5.71 -6.12
CA TYR A 57 -9.36 -5.61 -7.33
C TYR A 57 -10.26 -5.40 -8.56
N SER A 58 -9.85 -4.50 -9.43
CA SER A 58 -10.35 -4.32 -10.78
C SER A 58 -9.18 -4.28 -11.75
N ARG A 59 -9.34 -4.86 -12.95
CA ARG A 59 -8.28 -4.84 -13.96
C ARG A 59 -8.00 -3.44 -14.51
N GLU A 60 -8.99 -2.56 -14.46
CA GLU A 60 -8.88 -1.19 -14.97
C GLU A 60 -8.15 -0.27 -13.97
N ASN A 61 -8.54 -0.32 -12.69
CA ASN A 61 -8.08 0.66 -11.70
C ASN A 61 -7.17 0.06 -10.61
N GLY A 62 -7.07 -1.26 -10.52
CA GLY A 62 -6.40 -1.94 -9.42
C GLY A 62 -7.28 -1.97 -8.17
N PHE A 63 -6.70 -1.65 -7.02
CA PHE A 63 -7.44 -1.49 -5.76
C PHE A 63 -7.66 -0.01 -5.47
N LEU A 64 -8.91 0.35 -5.22
CA LEU A 64 -9.29 1.67 -4.72
C LEU A 64 -9.88 1.53 -3.31
N CYS A 65 -9.48 2.43 -2.41
CA CYS A 65 -10.18 2.66 -1.16
C CYS A 65 -11.59 3.19 -1.47
N ARG A 66 -12.57 2.82 -0.63
CA ARG A 66 -13.95 3.31 -0.75
C ARG A 66 -14.22 4.62 -0.01
N ASP A 67 -13.22 5.16 0.66
CA ASP A 67 -13.32 6.39 1.44
C ASP A 67 -12.49 7.48 0.78
N GLU A 68 -13.18 8.50 0.24
CA GLU A 68 -12.60 9.61 -0.52
C GLU A 68 -12.16 10.78 0.38
N ASN A 69 -12.32 10.72 1.71
CA ASN A 69 -12.07 11.88 2.60
C ASN A 69 -10.59 12.24 2.83
N ILE A 70 -9.66 11.64 2.08
CA ILE A 70 -8.21 11.77 2.28
C ILE A 70 -7.58 13.03 1.67
N TYR A 71 -8.29 13.76 0.81
CA TYR A 71 -7.71 14.82 -0.03
C TYR A 71 -7.13 16.04 0.73
N TRP A 72 -7.31 16.14 2.05
CA TRP A 72 -6.98 17.37 2.80
C TRP A 72 -5.95 17.20 3.92
N LEU A 73 -5.41 16.00 4.11
CA LEU A 73 -4.48 15.75 5.20
C LEU A 73 -3.04 16.11 4.79
N ARG A 74 -2.40 16.98 5.58
CA ARG A 74 -0.96 17.24 5.49
C ARG A 74 -0.19 15.91 5.55
N PRO A 75 1.03 15.80 4.98
CA PRO A 75 1.79 14.56 5.03
C PRO A 75 1.88 13.90 6.41
N GLU A 76 1.98 14.72 7.47
CA GLU A 76 2.06 14.28 8.87
C GLU A 76 0.72 13.76 9.42
N LEU A 77 -0.38 14.06 8.74
CA LEU A 77 -1.74 13.68 9.07
C LEU A 77 -2.26 12.55 8.17
N ARG A 78 -1.45 11.96 7.30
CA ARG A 78 -1.89 10.90 6.36
C ARG A 78 -2.23 9.57 7.04
N PHE A 79 -1.74 9.36 8.26
CA PHE A 79 -2.03 8.17 9.07
C PHE A 79 -2.50 8.58 10.49
N PRO A 80 -3.66 9.23 10.66
CA PRO A 80 -4.17 9.56 11.99
C PRO A 80 -4.41 8.28 12.77
N ARG A 81 -3.94 8.25 14.03
CA ARG A 81 -4.04 7.08 14.91
C ARG A 81 -5.42 6.44 14.90
N ASP A 82 -6.47 7.25 15.03
CA ASP A 82 -7.85 6.76 15.13
C ASP A 82 -8.34 6.14 13.83
N LEU A 83 -7.97 6.69 12.69
CA LEU A 83 -8.30 6.12 11.37
C LEU A 83 -7.54 4.81 11.13
N VAL A 84 -6.26 4.75 11.54
CA VAL A 84 -5.48 3.50 11.43
C VAL A 84 -6.07 2.43 12.33
N LYS A 85 -6.40 2.75 13.60
CA LYS A 85 -7.07 1.80 14.50
C LYS A 85 -8.41 1.32 13.95
N LYS A 86 -9.22 2.23 13.41
CA LYS A 86 -10.49 1.92 12.76
C LYS A 86 -10.31 0.98 11.57
N HIS A 87 -9.23 1.14 10.79
CA HIS A 87 -8.91 0.24 9.68
C HIS A 87 -8.47 -1.15 10.15
N LEU A 88 -7.66 -1.20 11.20
CA LEU A 88 -7.14 -2.45 11.77
C LEU A 88 -8.19 -3.19 12.62
N ASP A 89 -9.34 -2.58 12.91
CA ASP A 89 -10.47 -3.25 13.56
C ASP A 89 -11.25 -4.09 12.53
N TRP A 90 -11.12 -5.42 12.63
CA TRP A 90 -11.78 -6.36 11.71
C TRP A 90 -13.30 -6.43 11.89
N THR A 91 -13.82 -5.91 12.99
CA THR A 91 -15.26 -5.77 13.22
C THR A 91 -15.83 -4.54 12.53
N ASN A 92 -14.98 -3.55 12.22
CA ASN A 92 -15.37 -2.39 11.46
C ASN A 92 -15.79 -2.79 10.03
N ARG A 93 -16.96 -2.30 9.63
CA ARG A 93 -17.52 -2.49 8.29
C ARG A 93 -17.59 -1.19 7.50
N GLU A 94 -17.18 -0.08 8.09
CA GLU A 94 -17.13 1.21 7.42
C GLU A 94 -15.87 1.30 6.54
N PRO A 95 -16.00 1.85 5.33
CA PRO A 95 -14.86 2.21 4.49
C PRO A 95 -13.83 3.03 5.24
N THR A 96 -12.56 2.80 4.89
CA THR A 96 -11.42 3.58 5.37
C THR A 96 -10.52 3.89 4.19
N SER A 97 -9.72 4.93 4.34
CA SER A 97 -8.79 5.38 3.29
C SER A 97 -7.54 4.49 3.11
N TYR A 98 -7.49 3.31 3.72
CA TYR A 98 -6.33 2.40 3.66
C TYR A 98 -6.66 1.05 3.01
N ILE A 99 -5.65 0.48 2.36
CA ILE A 99 -5.58 -0.90 1.89
C ILE A 99 -4.45 -1.60 2.65
N SER A 100 -4.77 -2.70 3.32
CA SER A 100 -3.79 -3.55 4.01
C SER A 100 -3.17 -4.56 3.04
N ILE A 101 -1.83 -4.63 3.02
CA ILE A 101 -1.05 -5.64 2.30
C ILE A 101 -0.01 -6.27 3.25
N SER A 102 0.34 -7.53 3.03
CA SER A 102 1.37 -8.24 3.79
C SER A 102 2.69 -8.30 3.02
N GLY A 103 3.80 -8.08 3.72
CA GLY A 103 5.15 -8.32 3.21
C GLY A 103 5.62 -9.77 3.33
N SER A 104 4.87 -10.68 3.96
CA SER A 104 5.26 -12.08 4.13
C SER A 104 4.33 -13.03 3.37
N LEU A 105 4.92 -13.81 2.46
CA LEU A 105 4.19 -14.87 1.77
C LEU A 105 3.60 -15.89 2.74
N GLU A 106 4.39 -16.32 3.73
CA GLU A 106 3.98 -17.29 4.74
C GLU A 106 2.76 -16.81 5.52
N LYS A 107 2.76 -15.53 5.94
CA LYS A 107 1.62 -14.96 6.65
C LYS A 107 0.42 -14.75 5.75
N ALA A 108 0.64 -14.37 4.49
CA ALA A 108 -0.44 -14.27 3.53
C ALA A 108 -1.12 -15.63 3.31
N LEU A 109 -0.35 -16.72 3.23
CA LEU A 109 -0.87 -18.09 3.16
C LEU A 109 -1.63 -18.47 4.43
N GLY A 110 -1.05 -18.24 5.60
CA GLY A 110 -1.70 -18.51 6.88
C GLY A 110 -3.02 -17.75 7.04
N GLU A 111 -3.07 -16.51 6.57
CA GLU A 111 -4.28 -15.69 6.59
C GLU A 111 -5.35 -16.22 5.61
N CYS A 112 -4.94 -16.67 4.41
CA CYS A 112 -5.83 -17.35 3.49
C CYS A 112 -6.44 -18.61 4.10
N GLU A 113 -5.60 -19.48 4.66
CA GLU A 113 -6.04 -20.72 5.33
C GLU A 113 -6.99 -20.40 6.49
N ARG A 114 -6.67 -19.40 7.31
CA ARG A 114 -7.52 -18.95 8.42
C ARG A 114 -8.89 -18.46 7.94
N ARG A 115 -8.96 -17.68 6.87
CA ARG A 115 -10.24 -17.21 6.29
C ARG A 115 -11.06 -18.36 5.71
N LEU A 116 -10.43 -19.26 4.96
CA LEU A 116 -11.08 -20.43 4.37
C LEU A 116 -11.59 -21.43 5.45
N ALA A 117 -10.89 -21.55 6.57
CA ALA A 117 -11.25 -22.43 7.67
C ALA A 117 -12.27 -21.82 8.64
N SER A 118 -12.45 -20.49 8.65
CA SER A 118 -13.30 -19.80 9.62
C SER A 118 -14.78 -20.15 9.43
N PRO A 119 -15.46 -20.78 10.39
CA PRO A 119 -16.89 -21.09 10.28
C PRO A 119 -17.77 -19.84 10.28
N VAL A 120 -17.29 -18.76 10.92
CA VAL A 120 -17.99 -17.48 11.00
C VAL A 120 -17.88 -16.75 9.67
N LEU A 121 -16.68 -16.66 9.09
CA LEU A 121 -16.51 -16.08 7.76
C LEU A 121 -17.14 -16.95 6.69
N GLY A 122 -17.10 -18.28 6.82
CA GLY A 122 -17.72 -19.23 5.88
C GLY A 122 -19.25 -19.10 5.73
N ARG A 123 -19.94 -18.40 6.65
CA ARG A 123 -21.35 -18.02 6.49
C ARG A 123 -21.57 -16.79 5.61
N PHE A 124 -20.56 -15.93 5.50
CA PHE A 124 -20.61 -14.65 4.77
C PHE A 124 -19.70 -14.63 3.52
N VAL A 125 -18.75 -15.55 3.45
CA VAL A 125 -17.70 -15.67 2.44
C VAL A 125 -17.72 -17.13 1.97
N SER A 126 -18.23 -17.37 0.77
CA SER A 126 -18.11 -18.70 0.15
C SER A 126 -16.65 -19.01 -0.15
N ARG A 127 -16.25 -20.29 -0.15
CA ARG A 127 -14.82 -20.69 -0.29
C ARG A 127 -14.12 -20.04 -1.50
N GLY A 128 -14.82 -19.88 -2.63
CA GLY A 128 -14.30 -19.21 -3.83
C GLY A 128 -14.21 -17.68 -3.79
N GLN A 129 -14.53 -17.04 -2.65
CA GLN A 129 -14.51 -15.58 -2.49
C GLN A 129 -13.27 -15.05 -1.79
N VAL A 130 -12.45 -15.88 -1.14
CA VAL A 130 -11.15 -15.44 -0.63
C VAL A 130 -10.17 -15.37 -1.80
N ARG A 131 -9.60 -14.20 -2.02
CA ARG A 131 -8.70 -13.91 -3.13
C ARG A 131 -7.37 -13.36 -2.63
N VAL A 132 -6.35 -13.59 -3.44
CA VAL A 132 -5.00 -13.09 -3.22
C VAL A 132 -4.54 -12.39 -4.48
N SER A 133 -4.13 -11.14 -4.33
CA SER A 133 -3.35 -10.45 -5.35
C SER A 133 -1.89 -10.34 -4.92
N VAL A 134 -0.99 -10.65 -5.86
CA VAL A 134 0.44 -10.41 -5.72
C VAL A 134 0.70 -9.00 -6.25
N VAL A 135 1.26 -8.15 -5.40
CA VAL A 135 1.51 -6.75 -5.67
C VAL A 135 3.02 -6.54 -5.80
N GLU A 136 3.41 -5.67 -6.73
CA GLU A 136 4.79 -5.25 -6.97
C GLU A 136 5.51 -4.77 -5.70
N GLY A 137 6.84 -4.82 -5.73
CA GLY A 137 7.68 -4.40 -4.61
C GLY A 137 7.66 -2.89 -4.33
N LEU A 138 8.26 -2.51 -3.20
CA LEU A 138 8.22 -1.15 -2.64
C LEU A 138 8.70 -0.08 -3.63
N GLU A 139 9.75 -0.36 -4.40
CA GLU A 139 10.31 0.60 -5.36
C GLU A 139 9.35 0.96 -6.48
N LYS A 140 8.66 -0.06 -7.02
CA LYS A 140 7.69 0.13 -8.11
C LYS A 140 6.45 0.86 -7.60
N LEU A 141 5.92 0.49 -6.44
CA LEU A 141 4.80 1.20 -5.81
C LEU A 141 5.11 2.69 -5.61
N ARG A 142 6.28 3.01 -5.06
CA ARG A 142 6.71 4.41 -4.88
C ARG A 142 6.85 5.17 -6.21
N ARG A 143 7.37 4.51 -7.25
CA ARG A 143 7.50 5.10 -8.59
C ARG A 143 6.14 5.46 -9.20
N GLU A 144 5.13 4.65 -8.93
CA GLU A 144 3.73 4.88 -9.35
C GLU A 144 2.98 5.86 -8.41
N GLY A 145 3.69 6.50 -7.48
CA GLY A 145 3.09 7.49 -6.58
C GLY A 145 2.26 6.90 -5.43
N VAL A 146 2.36 5.59 -5.18
CA VAL A 146 1.65 4.94 -4.07
C VAL A 146 2.29 5.33 -2.74
N PHE A 147 1.46 5.85 -1.82
CA PHE A 147 1.87 6.17 -0.46
C PHE A 147 1.59 4.98 0.46
N LEU A 148 2.63 4.50 1.12
CA LEU A 148 2.53 3.35 2.02
C LEU A 148 3.51 3.44 3.18
N THR A 149 3.15 2.82 4.29
CA THR A 149 3.98 2.70 5.50
C THR A 149 3.74 1.35 6.17
N SER A 150 4.75 0.85 6.87
CA SER A 150 4.60 -0.39 7.64
C SER A 150 4.00 -0.11 9.02
N LEU A 151 3.28 -1.08 9.59
CA LEU A 151 2.80 -0.95 10.96
C LEU A 151 3.96 -0.83 11.97
N VAL A 152 5.12 -1.41 11.66
CA VAL A 152 6.36 -1.25 12.43
C VAL A 152 6.80 0.21 12.46
N GLU A 153 6.77 0.89 11.32
CA GLU A 153 7.10 2.31 11.23
C GLU A 153 6.10 3.19 11.98
N LEU A 154 4.79 2.92 11.85
CA LEU A 154 3.75 3.63 12.61
C LEU A 154 3.87 3.43 14.12
N ARG A 155 4.31 2.25 14.57
CA ARG A 155 4.62 2.00 15.99
C ARG A 155 5.86 2.77 16.43
N ARG A 156 6.95 2.70 15.65
CA ARG A 156 8.23 3.37 15.94
C ARG A 156 8.08 4.89 16.05
N THR A 157 7.23 5.47 15.21
CA THR A 157 6.93 6.92 15.20
C THR A 157 5.93 7.35 16.28
N GLY A 158 5.39 6.40 17.05
CA GLY A 158 4.43 6.66 18.12
C GLY A 158 2.98 6.86 17.66
N VAL A 159 2.70 6.76 16.36
CA VAL A 159 1.34 6.90 15.81
C VAL A 159 0.39 5.86 16.42
N LEU A 160 0.82 4.60 16.54
CA LEU A 160 -0.01 3.56 17.14
C LEU A 160 -0.01 3.59 18.68
N GLY A 161 1.06 4.12 19.30
CA GLY A 161 1.31 3.99 20.74
C GLY A 161 1.47 2.52 21.17
N HIS A 162 1.06 2.18 22.40
CA HIS A 162 1.00 0.81 22.94
C HIS A 162 -0.15 -0.04 22.39
N TYR A 163 -0.59 0.21 21.15
CA TYR A 163 -1.62 -0.63 20.55
C TYR A 163 -0.98 -1.98 20.17
N ASP A 164 -1.12 -2.96 21.07
CA ASP A 164 -0.36 -4.21 21.03
C ASP A 164 -1.10 -5.38 20.37
N ASP A 165 -2.42 -5.32 20.20
CA ASP A 165 -3.14 -6.59 20.12
C ASP A 165 -3.24 -7.26 18.73
N TYR A 166 -3.06 -6.55 17.61
CA TYR A 166 -3.40 -7.15 16.30
C TYR A 166 -2.55 -6.71 15.08
N ALA A 167 -1.52 -5.88 15.28
CA ALA A 167 -0.69 -5.44 14.16
C ALA A 167 0.33 -6.54 13.79
N TYR A 168 0.07 -7.28 12.71
CA TYR A 168 1.05 -8.21 12.15
C TYR A 168 2.29 -7.41 11.75
N GLY A 169 3.47 -7.78 12.29
CA GLY A 169 4.70 -6.98 12.13
C GLY A 169 5.20 -6.80 10.68
N ASP A 170 4.58 -7.45 9.71
CA ASP A 170 4.87 -7.40 8.28
C ASP A 170 3.73 -6.74 7.48
N GLU A 171 2.70 -6.22 8.15
CA GLU A 171 1.58 -5.54 7.49
C GLU A 171 1.97 -4.11 7.13
N TRP A 172 1.53 -3.71 5.94
CA TRP A 172 1.70 -2.39 5.37
C TRP A 172 0.35 -1.80 5.05
N LEU A 173 0.23 -0.50 5.29
CA LEU A 173 -0.94 0.28 4.94
C LEU A 173 -0.62 1.13 3.72
N VAL A 174 -1.35 0.87 2.65
CA VAL A 174 -1.37 1.72 1.46
C VAL A 174 -2.49 2.73 1.61
N LEU A 175 -2.20 3.99 1.37
CA LEU A 175 -3.19 5.06 1.34
C LEU A 175 -3.82 5.12 -0.06
N ASP A 176 -5.13 5.32 -0.12
CA ASP A 176 -5.91 5.62 -1.33
C ASP A 176 -6.02 4.47 -2.34
N HIS A 177 -4.94 4.10 -3.02
CA HIS A 177 -5.03 3.15 -4.13
C HIS A 177 -3.75 2.34 -4.38
N ILE A 178 -3.93 1.18 -5.03
CA ILE A 178 -2.87 0.39 -5.66
C ILE A 178 -3.22 0.29 -7.15
N PRO A 179 -2.45 0.91 -8.07
CA PRO A 179 -2.74 0.86 -9.50
C PRO A 179 -2.76 -0.57 -10.06
N ALA A 180 -3.56 -0.81 -11.09
CA ALA A 180 -3.59 -2.11 -11.78
C ALA A 180 -2.22 -2.51 -12.33
N SER A 181 -1.39 -1.53 -12.74
CA SER A 181 -0.02 -1.73 -13.22
C SER A 181 0.94 -2.29 -12.14
N CYS A 182 0.55 -2.25 -10.87
CA CYS A 182 1.29 -2.81 -9.75
C CYS A 182 0.79 -4.19 -9.31
N VAL A 183 -0.23 -4.75 -9.96
CA VAL A 183 -0.78 -6.07 -9.60
C VAL A 183 -0.24 -7.12 -10.58
N LEU A 184 0.67 -7.96 -10.10
CA LEU A 184 1.36 -8.99 -10.88
C LEU A 184 0.46 -10.17 -11.22
N ALA A 185 -0.36 -10.57 -10.24
CA ALA A 185 -1.27 -11.70 -10.36
C ALA A 185 -2.44 -11.51 -9.42
N ASP A 186 -3.59 -12.08 -9.78
CA ASP A 186 -4.78 -12.14 -8.93
C ASP A 186 -5.49 -13.48 -9.13
N GLY A 187 -5.90 -14.11 -8.03
CA GLY A 187 -6.50 -15.44 -8.06
C GLY A 187 -7.21 -15.80 -6.76
N THR A 188 -7.84 -16.97 -6.76
CA THR A 188 -8.44 -17.53 -5.53
C THR A 188 -7.37 -17.98 -4.54
N ALA A 189 -7.69 -17.96 -3.25
CA ALA A 189 -6.81 -18.46 -2.21
C ALA A 189 -6.44 -19.94 -2.43
N GLU A 190 -7.37 -20.78 -2.89
CA GLU A 190 -7.08 -22.19 -3.17
C GLU A 190 -6.07 -22.37 -4.30
N GLN A 191 -6.18 -21.59 -5.39
CA GLN A 191 -5.19 -21.61 -6.47
C GLN A 191 -3.83 -21.14 -5.97
N PHE A 192 -3.80 -20.09 -5.15
CA PHE A 192 -2.57 -19.53 -4.61
C PHE A 192 -1.84 -20.52 -3.69
N ILE A 193 -2.57 -21.12 -2.73
CA ILE A 193 -2.06 -22.17 -1.83
C ILE A 193 -1.62 -23.40 -2.62
N GLY A 194 -2.41 -23.84 -3.60
CA GLY A 194 -2.12 -25.01 -4.42
C GLY A 194 -0.90 -24.84 -5.32
N ASN A 195 -0.63 -23.63 -5.81
CA ASN A 195 0.59 -23.33 -6.56
C ASN A 195 1.81 -23.32 -5.65
N TYR A 196 1.69 -22.72 -4.45
CA TYR A 196 2.78 -22.67 -3.49
C TYR A 196 3.22 -24.05 -3.01
N ARG A 197 2.28 -24.93 -2.66
CA ARG A 197 2.60 -26.29 -2.18
C ARG A 197 3.23 -27.21 -3.23
N ARG A 198 3.21 -26.82 -4.51
CA ARG A 198 3.78 -27.59 -5.63
C ARG A 198 5.17 -27.10 -6.07
N ALA A 199 5.54 -25.88 -5.68
CA ALA A 199 6.85 -25.30 -5.96
C ALA A 199 7.88 -25.77 -4.91
#